data_AF-A0A7K6NX31-F1
#
_entry.id   AF-A0A7K6NX31-F1
#
_cell.length_a   1.000
_cell.length_b   1.000
_cell.length_c   1.000
_cell.angle_alpha   90.00
_cell.angle_beta   90.00
_cell.angle_gamma   90.00
#
_symmetry.space_group_name_H-M   'P 1'
#
loop_
_entity.id
_entity.type
_entity.pdbx_description
1 polymer ?
#
loop_
_entity_poly.entity_id
_entity_poly.type
_entity_poly.pdbx_seq_one_letter_code
_entity_poly.pdbx_strand_id
1 'polypeptide(L)'
;HSLFSAFSKFGPLYSVRAHRNAAVAGPGYYAVIKFYSAGDAGRAQRACNGQKLFQKSPLKVCVCTKEKGFQHQVLALNSNKCQELANHYLGFNGWSSRIITLQNVSGFDGENEELEETSQKRSVKYLCAVEVTLPNHGVHTRGVALGEADTENSKDPLEFVTASRRAQKLAVGRALSIAFQKILLIVLENGKVAVEYNPSQEELTDYLTEEELKGLVQVSELSLQQFDLEEEDDLLSDLNFEDELPSREMLSN
;
A
#
# COMPACT_ATOMS: atom_id res chain seq x y z
N HIS A 1 0.35 14.95 -14.56
CA HIS A 1 1.82 14.98 -14.72
C HIS A 1 2.48 16.27 -14.17
N SER A 2 2.15 17.48 -14.66
CA SER A 2 2.86 18.72 -14.30
C SER A 2 2.81 19.10 -12.80
N LEU A 3 1.68 18.85 -12.12
CA LEU A 3 1.56 19.09 -10.68
C LEU A 3 2.46 18.16 -9.86
N PHE A 4 2.48 16.87 -10.19
CA PHE A 4 3.32 15.89 -9.50
C PHE A 4 4.80 16.28 -9.59
N SER A 5 5.30 16.56 -10.80
CA SER A 5 6.70 16.96 -11.03
C SER A 5 7.08 18.29 -10.35
N ALA A 6 6.14 19.24 -10.27
CA ALA A 6 6.40 20.51 -9.60
C ALA A 6 6.55 20.34 -8.07
N PHE A 7 5.74 19.48 -7.47
CA PHE A 7 5.68 19.33 -6.01
C PHE A 7 6.55 18.21 -5.45
N SER A 8 6.88 17.18 -6.24
CA SER A 8 7.76 16.08 -5.81
C SER A 8 9.19 16.53 -5.49
N LYS A 9 9.60 17.71 -5.98
CA LYS A 9 10.89 18.33 -5.66
C LYS A 9 11.03 18.71 -4.18
N PHE A 10 9.91 18.89 -3.47
CA PHE A 10 9.92 19.26 -2.07
C PHE A 10 9.93 18.05 -1.14
N GLY A 11 9.55 16.87 -1.63
CA GLY A 11 9.45 15.63 -0.86
C GLY A 11 8.46 14.64 -1.49
N PRO A 12 8.37 13.41 -0.95
CA PRO A 12 7.47 12.40 -1.46
C PRO A 12 6.00 12.80 -1.25
N LEU A 13 5.19 12.55 -2.27
CA LEU A 13 3.78 12.89 -2.31
C LEU A 13 2.93 11.66 -1.96
N TYR A 14 2.03 11.79 -0.99
CA TYR A 14 1.04 10.75 -0.66
C TYR A 14 -0.08 10.70 -1.69
N SER A 15 -0.58 11.86 -2.12
CA SER A 15 -1.59 11.96 -3.17
C SER A 15 -1.62 13.33 -3.83
N VAL A 16 -2.01 13.35 -5.11
CA VAL A 16 -2.22 14.57 -5.90
C VAL A 16 -3.59 14.46 -6.56
N ARG A 17 -4.53 15.33 -6.18
CA ARG A 17 -5.88 15.36 -6.76
C ARG A 17 -6.16 16.73 -7.34
N ALA A 18 -6.58 16.78 -8.60
CA ALA A 18 -6.97 18.01 -9.28
C ALA A 18 -8.48 18.00 -9.53
N HIS A 19 -9.16 19.09 -9.18
CA HIS A 19 -10.59 19.23 -9.31
C HIS A 19 -10.92 20.50 -10.08
N ARG A 20 -12.04 20.48 -10.81
CA ARG A 20 -12.64 21.69 -11.36
C ARG A 20 -13.32 22.46 -10.22
N ASN A 21 -13.33 23.77 -10.33
CA ASN A 21 -14.13 24.61 -9.45
C ASN A 21 -15.61 24.21 -9.55
N ALA A 22 -16.34 24.37 -8.45
CA ALA A 22 -17.79 24.21 -8.47
C ALA A 22 -18.41 25.17 -9.49
N ALA A 23 -19.52 24.76 -10.12
CA ALA A 23 -20.17 25.55 -11.18
C ALA A 23 -20.51 26.99 -10.75
N VAL A 24 -20.72 27.22 -9.45
CA VAL A 24 -21.01 28.53 -8.84
C VAL A 24 -19.81 29.48 -8.70
N ALA A 25 -18.57 28.99 -8.82
CA ALA A 25 -17.34 29.73 -8.53
C ALA A 25 -16.58 30.22 -9.77
N GLY A 26 -17.20 30.13 -10.96
CA GLY A 26 -16.58 30.47 -12.24
C GLY A 26 -15.57 29.42 -12.74
N PRO A 27 -15.11 29.56 -14.00
CA PRO A 27 -14.19 28.60 -14.60
C PRO A 27 -12.83 28.60 -13.87
N GLY A 28 -12.38 27.43 -13.44
CA GLY A 28 -11.08 27.27 -12.79
C GLY A 28 -10.84 25.87 -12.25
N TYR A 29 -9.65 25.67 -11.71
CA TYR A 29 -9.22 24.40 -11.12
C TYR A 29 -8.56 24.67 -9.78
N TYR A 30 -8.69 23.73 -8.86
CA TYR A 30 -7.89 23.66 -7.65
C TYR A 30 -7.30 22.26 -7.51
N ALA A 31 -6.19 22.15 -6.80
CA ALA A 31 -5.56 20.87 -6.53
C ALA A 31 -5.33 20.70 -5.02
N VAL A 32 -5.46 19.46 -4.56
CA VAL A 32 -5.14 19.04 -3.20
C VAL A 32 -3.93 18.12 -3.28
N ILE A 33 -2.85 18.52 -2.61
CA ILE A 33 -1.58 17.81 -2.61
C ILE A 33 -1.30 17.39 -1.16
N LYS A 34 -1.22 16.09 -0.91
CA LYS A 34 -0.89 15.52 0.40
C LYS A 34 0.56 15.05 0.33
N PHE A 35 1.38 15.56 1.24
CA PHE A 35 2.75 15.06 1.47
C PHE A 35 2.72 14.02 2.60
N TYR A 36 3.73 13.17 2.66
CA TYR A 36 3.96 12.32 3.84
C TYR A 36 4.48 13.13 5.03
N SER A 37 5.18 14.24 4.77
CA SER A 37 5.77 15.11 5.79
C SER A 37 5.10 16.49 5.80
N ALA A 38 4.71 16.93 6.99
CA ALA A 38 4.23 18.30 7.21
C ALA A 38 5.32 19.35 6.91
N GLY A 39 6.59 19.00 7.15
CA GLY A 39 7.74 19.85 6.81
C GLY A 39 7.85 20.08 5.30
N ASP A 40 7.64 19.03 4.51
CA ASP A 40 7.73 19.10 3.04
C ASP A 40 6.57 19.92 2.48
N ALA A 41 5.36 19.73 3.01
CA ALA A 41 4.19 20.56 2.68
C ALA A 41 4.44 22.04 3.01
N GLY A 42 5.04 22.33 4.16
CA GLY A 42 5.40 23.70 4.57
C GLY A 42 6.47 24.34 3.68
N ARG A 43 7.47 23.57 3.21
CA ARG A 43 8.46 24.06 2.23
C ARG A 43 7.81 24.32 0.87
N ALA A 44 6.99 23.39 0.39
CA ALA A 44 6.27 23.53 -0.87
C ALA A 44 5.34 24.74 -0.88
N GLN A 45 4.63 25.00 0.23
CA GLN A 45 3.74 26.16 0.32
C GLN A 45 4.52 27.47 0.25
N ARG A 46 5.60 27.61 1.03
CA ARG A 46 6.43 28.83 1.04
C ARG A 46 7.05 29.12 -0.32
N ALA A 47 7.50 28.08 -1.01
CA ALA A 47 8.14 28.21 -2.32
C ALA A 47 7.16 28.46 -3.46
N CYS A 48 5.95 27.88 -3.43
CA CYS A 48 5.02 27.92 -4.55
C CYS A 48 3.93 29.02 -4.44
N ASN A 49 3.67 29.54 -3.24
CA ASN A 49 2.63 30.55 -3.06
C ASN A 49 3.01 31.87 -3.76
N GLY A 50 2.11 32.37 -4.61
CA GLY A 50 2.34 33.57 -5.43
C GLY A 50 3.26 33.33 -6.64
N GLN A 51 3.67 32.09 -6.90
CA GLN A 51 4.57 31.77 -8.01
C GLN A 51 3.83 31.20 -9.24
N LYS A 52 4.49 31.33 -10.39
CA LYS A 52 4.08 30.68 -11.64
C LYS A 52 4.81 29.34 -11.75
N LEU A 53 4.09 28.22 -11.71
CA LEU A 53 4.70 26.89 -11.78
C LEU A 53 4.78 26.39 -13.23
N PHE A 54 3.62 26.31 -13.87
CA PHE A 54 3.47 25.91 -15.28
C PHE A 54 2.39 26.73 -16.00
N GLN A 55 1.66 27.56 -15.26
CA GLN A 55 0.58 28.40 -15.72
C GLN A 55 1.02 29.87 -15.83
N LYS A 56 0.31 30.66 -16.64
CA LYS A 56 0.69 32.04 -16.95
C LYS A 56 0.47 33.02 -15.78
N SER A 57 -0.47 32.70 -14.89
CA SER A 57 -0.84 33.50 -13.72
C SER A 57 -0.24 32.94 -12.42
N PRO A 58 0.05 33.77 -11.40
CA PRO A 58 0.47 33.28 -10.09
C PRO A 58 -0.57 32.35 -9.43
N LEU A 59 -0.11 31.27 -8.77
CA LEU A 59 -0.97 30.40 -7.96
C LEU A 59 -1.08 30.89 -6.52
N LYS A 60 -2.25 30.72 -5.91
CA LYS A 60 -2.42 30.81 -4.47
C LYS A 60 -2.25 29.42 -3.86
N VAL A 61 -1.27 29.25 -2.98
CA VAL A 61 -1.00 27.98 -2.30
C VAL A 61 -1.17 28.19 -0.80
N CYS A 62 -2.06 27.43 -0.19
CA CYS A 62 -2.38 27.49 1.24
C CYS A 62 -2.27 26.09 1.83
N VAL A 63 -1.79 26.00 3.07
CA VAL A 63 -1.89 24.76 3.85
C VAL A 63 -3.35 24.60 4.26
N CYS A 64 -3.91 23.41 4.04
CA CYS A 64 -5.26 23.11 4.48
C CYS A 64 -5.28 23.03 6.02
N THR A 65 -5.98 23.96 6.68
CA THR A 65 -6.24 23.92 8.13
C THR A 65 -7.47 23.11 8.49
N LYS A 66 -8.21 22.62 7.48
CA LYS A 66 -9.36 21.75 7.69
C LYS A 66 -8.86 20.36 8.03
N GLU A 67 -8.72 20.09 9.33
CA GLU A 67 -8.94 18.75 9.86
C GLU A 67 -10.42 18.44 9.59
N LYS A 68 -10.75 17.97 8.38
CA LYS A 68 -11.93 17.13 8.27
C LYS A 68 -11.69 16.03 9.30
N GLY A 69 -12.64 15.79 10.20
CA GLY A 69 -12.61 14.75 11.22
C GLY A 69 -12.60 13.35 10.61
N PHE A 70 -11.64 13.10 9.71
CA PHE A 70 -11.11 11.79 9.46
C PHE A 70 -10.51 11.39 10.80
N GLN A 71 -11.28 10.62 11.56
CA GLN A 71 -10.68 9.61 12.40
C GLN A 71 -9.79 8.79 11.46
N HIS A 72 -8.53 9.22 11.31
CA HIS A 72 -7.50 8.31 10.82
C HIS A 72 -7.43 7.27 11.93
N GLN A 73 -8.25 6.23 11.82
CA GLN A 73 -7.71 4.92 12.14
C GLN A 73 -6.34 4.90 11.47
N VAL A 74 -5.30 4.59 12.25
CA VAL A 74 -3.93 4.56 11.77
C VAL A 74 -3.83 3.40 10.79
N LEU A 75 -4.38 3.59 9.59
CA LEU A 75 -4.39 2.62 8.53
C LEU A 75 -2.94 2.50 8.08
N ALA A 76 -2.41 1.29 8.15
CA ALA A 76 -1.09 0.98 7.67
C ALA A 76 -0.97 1.43 6.21
N LEU A 77 0.17 2.02 5.86
CA LEU A 77 0.45 2.35 4.47
C LEU A 77 0.45 1.07 3.64
N ASN A 78 -0.12 1.14 2.44
CA ASN A 78 -0.04 0.01 1.53
C ASN A 78 1.43 -0.31 1.16
N SER A 79 1.67 -1.54 0.76
CA SER A 79 3.02 -2.04 0.49
C SER A 79 3.76 -1.22 -0.55
N ASN A 80 3.08 -0.74 -1.59
CA ASN A 80 3.69 0.06 -2.65
C ASN A 80 4.20 1.40 -2.10
N LYS A 81 3.39 2.09 -1.31
CA LYS A 81 3.75 3.37 -0.66
C LYS A 81 4.89 3.19 0.33
N CYS A 82 4.91 2.10 1.10
CA CYS A 82 6.03 1.77 1.97
C CYS A 82 7.34 1.62 1.18
N GLN A 83 7.30 0.88 0.06
CA GLN A 83 8.46 0.67 -0.80
C GLN A 83 8.93 1.96 -1.46
N GLU A 84 8.02 2.81 -1.93
CA GLU A 84 8.36 4.12 -2.49
C GLU A 84 9.09 5.00 -1.48
N LEU A 85 8.61 5.05 -0.23
CA LEU A 85 9.25 5.80 0.85
C LEU A 85 10.62 5.24 1.20
N ALA A 86 10.72 3.91 1.33
CA ALA A 86 11.99 3.24 1.60
C ALA A 86 13.01 3.52 0.48
N ASN A 87 12.59 3.43 -0.78
CA ASN A 87 13.44 3.78 -1.93
C ASN A 87 13.84 5.26 -1.96
N HIS A 88 12.93 6.16 -1.56
CA HIS A 88 13.20 7.59 -1.54
C HIS A 88 14.22 7.98 -0.45
N TYR A 89 14.07 7.45 0.76
CA TYR A 89 14.87 7.85 1.92
C TYR A 89 16.12 7.00 2.16
N LEU A 90 16.05 5.70 1.87
CA LEU A 90 17.12 4.74 2.13
C LEU A 90 17.85 4.33 0.85
N GLY A 91 17.25 4.60 -0.31
CA GLY A 91 17.72 4.12 -1.61
C GLY A 91 17.34 2.67 -1.87
N PHE A 92 17.38 2.27 -3.14
CA PHE A 92 17.01 0.93 -3.59
C PHE A 92 17.82 -0.20 -2.92
N ASN A 93 19.08 0.07 -2.57
CA ASN A 93 19.95 -0.89 -1.88
C ASN A 93 19.98 -0.69 -0.35
N GLY A 94 19.18 0.24 0.18
CA GLY A 94 19.15 0.54 1.62
C GLY A 94 18.25 -0.39 2.43
N TRP A 95 17.42 -1.18 1.75
CA TRP A 95 16.48 -2.11 2.36
C TRP A 95 16.28 -3.33 1.47
N SER A 96 15.80 -4.43 2.05
CA SER A 96 15.40 -5.63 1.33
C SER A 96 14.19 -6.27 2.00
N SER A 97 13.45 -7.09 1.27
CA SER A 97 12.41 -7.94 1.86
C SER A 97 12.54 -9.39 1.40
N ARG A 98 12.15 -10.34 2.24
CA ARG A 98 12.05 -11.75 1.88
C ARG A 98 10.79 -12.39 2.44
N ILE A 99 10.17 -13.27 1.66
CA ILE A 99 9.06 -14.11 2.13
C ILE A 99 9.66 -15.26 2.93
N ILE A 100 9.26 -15.39 4.20
CA ILE A 100 9.64 -16.50 5.07
C ILE A 100 8.75 -17.71 4.79
N THR A 101 7.44 -17.49 4.73
CA THR A 101 6.44 -18.53 4.45
C THR A 101 5.24 -17.97 3.70
N LEU A 102 4.65 -18.78 2.82
CA LEU A 102 3.40 -18.51 2.13
C LEU A 102 2.63 -19.82 2.03
N GLN A 103 1.54 -19.93 2.78
CA GLN A 103 0.81 -21.19 2.96
C GLN A 103 -0.65 -21.01 2.61
N ASN A 104 -1.20 -21.98 1.89
CA ASN A 104 -2.64 -22.05 1.67
C ASN A 104 -3.30 -22.58 2.94
N VAL A 105 -4.23 -21.80 3.49
CA VAL A 105 -5.02 -22.14 4.68
C VAL A 105 -6.52 -22.23 4.36
N SER A 106 -6.89 -22.31 3.08
CA SER A 106 -8.25 -22.62 2.66
C SER A 106 -8.66 -24.00 3.19
N GLY A 107 -9.71 -24.06 4.01
CA GLY A 107 -10.22 -25.33 4.57
C GLY A 107 -9.96 -25.55 6.06
N PHE A 108 -9.36 -24.59 6.76
CA PHE A 108 -9.30 -24.58 8.24
C PHE A 108 -10.48 -23.84 8.91
N ASP A 109 -11.47 -23.39 8.12
CA ASP A 109 -12.73 -22.91 8.68
C ASP A 109 -13.43 -24.12 9.30
N GLY A 110 -13.55 -24.12 10.63
CA GLY A 110 -13.86 -25.29 11.43
C GLY A 110 -15.06 -26.11 10.97
N GLU A 111 -15.05 -27.37 11.40
CA GLU A 111 -16.07 -28.42 11.31
C GLU A 111 -17.45 -27.99 11.88
N ASN A 112 -18.07 -26.94 11.36
CA ASN A 112 -19.50 -26.72 11.44
C ASN A 112 -20.12 -27.25 10.15
N GLU A 113 -19.94 -28.54 9.93
CA GLU A 113 -20.93 -29.33 9.21
C GLU A 113 -22.23 -29.30 10.02
N GLU A 114 -23.36 -29.18 9.33
CA GLU A 114 -24.72 -29.10 9.87
C GLU A 114 -25.21 -27.69 10.23
N LEU A 115 -25.46 -26.84 9.23
CA LEU A 115 -26.81 -26.37 8.93
C LEU A 115 -26.81 -25.42 7.71
N GLU A 116 -27.61 -25.81 6.72
CA GLU A 116 -28.17 -25.01 5.63
C GLU A 116 -27.30 -24.71 4.40
N GLU A 117 -27.67 -25.40 3.31
CA GLU A 117 -27.39 -25.13 1.90
C GLU A 117 -27.74 -23.68 1.49
N THR A 118 -26.94 -22.72 1.93
CA THR A 118 -26.96 -21.35 1.41
C THR A 118 -25.61 -21.11 0.74
N SER A 119 -25.57 -21.26 -0.58
CA SER A 119 -24.51 -20.81 -1.52
C SER A 119 -23.24 -20.25 -0.88
N GLN A 120 -22.46 -21.08 -0.18
CA GLN A 120 -21.27 -20.59 0.52
C GLN A 120 -20.22 -20.24 -0.53
N LYS A 121 -20.04 -18.93 -0.72
CA LYS A 121 -18.95 -18.34 -1.50
C LYS A 121 -17.65 -18.92 -0.94
N ARG A 122 -17.03 -19.84 -1.67
CA ARG A 122 -15.76 -20.45 -1.24
C ARG A 122 -14.69 -19.38 -1.41
N SER A 123 -14.01 -18.99 -0.33
CA SER A 123 -12.87 -18.09 -0.41
C SER A 123 -11.57 -18.87 -0.36
N VAL A 124 -10.55 -18.36 -1.05
CA VAL A 124 -9.19 -18.88 -0.99
C VAL A 124 -8.40 -18.01 -0.03
N LYS A 125 -7.80 -18.64 0.98
CA LYS A 125 -7.10 -17.97 2.07
C LYS A 125 -5.62 -18.35 2.08
N TYR A 126 -4.73 -17.37 2.10
CA TYR A 126 -3.29 -17.55 2.18
C TYR A 126 -2.71 -16.80 3.38
N LEU A 127 -1.98 -17.51 4.22
CA LEU A 127 -1.17 -16.92 5.28
C LEU A 127 0.23 -16.64 4.75
N CYS A 128 0.74 -15.43 4.97
CA CYS A 128 2.07 -15.03 4.56
C CYS A 128 2.85 -14.40 5.72
N ALA A 129 4.13 -14.76 5.86
CA ALA A 129 5.08 -14.09 6.73
C ALA A 129 6.23 -13.52 5.89
N VAL A 130 6.55 -12.25 6.11
CA VAL A 130 7.59 -11.50 5.41
C VAL A 130 8.54 -10.87 6.41
N GLU A 131 9.82 -10.82 6.06
CA GLU A 131 10.84 -10.03 6.76
C GLU A 131 11.28 -8.85 5.90
N VAL A 132 11.45 -7.69 6.53
CA VAL A 132 12.08 -6.49 5.97
C VAL A 132 13.37 -6.24 6.74
N THR A 133 14.45 -5.97 6.02
CA THR A 133 15.79 -5.75 6.60
C THR A 133 16.37 -4.45 6.10
N LEU A 134 16.93 -3.66 7.03
CA LEU A 134 17.60 -2.38 6.78
C LEU A 134 19.02 -2.50 7.34
N PRO A 135 19.95 -3.14 6.59
CA PRO A 135 21.23 -3.59 7.13
C PRO A 135 22.09 -2.43 7.66
N ASN A 136 22.06 -1.27 6.97
CA ASN A 136 22.82 -0.09 7.36
C ASN A 136 22.34 0.56 8.66
N HIS A 137 21.16 0.17 9.14
CA HIS A 137 20.55 0.68 10.36
C HIS A 137 20.39 -0.39 11.44
N GLY A 138 20.79 -1.65 11.17
CA GLY A 138 20.63 -2.76 12.11
C GLY A 138 19.18 -3.11 12.44
N VAL A 139 18.22 -2.65 11.62
CA VAL A 139 16.79 -2.89 11.83
C VAL A 139 16.34 -4.07 10.98
N HIS A 140 15.61 -4.99 11.59
CA HIS A 140 14.87 -6.04 10.91
C HIS A 140 13.48 -6.12 11.54
N THR A 141 12.46 -6.28 10.70
CA THR A 141 11.06 -6.35 11.13
C THR A 141 10.36 -7.43 10.34
N ARG A 142 9.33 -8.02 10.93
CA ARG A 142 8.51 -9.06 10.31
C ARG A 142 7.05 -8.68 10.37
N GLY A 143 6.32 -9.15 9.38
CA GLY A 143 4.88 -9.00 9.31
C GLY A 143 4.24 -10.31 8.89
N VAL A 144 3.10 -10.60 9.49
CA VAL A 144 2.30 -11.79 9.19
C VAL A 144 0.90 -11.32 8.82
N ALA A 145 0.36 -11.79 7.70
CA ALA A 145 -0.97 -11.41 7.27
C ALA A 145 -1.70 -12.53 6.52
N LEU A 146 -3.02 -12.51 6.64
CA LEU A 146 -3.95 -13.31 5.85
C LEU A 146 -4.42 -12.52 4.63
N GLY A 147 -4.31 -13.13 3.45
CA GLY A 147 -4.94 -12.67 2.22
C GLY A 147 -6.09 -13.59 1.86
N GLU A 148 -7.24 -13.00 1.57
CA GLU A 148 -8.46 -13.72 1.21
C GLU A 148 -8.98 -13.21 -0.13
N ALA A 149 -9.42 -14.12 -0.99
CA ALA A 149 -10.07 -13.78 -2.24
C ALA A 149 -11.24 -14.72 -2.49
N ASP A 150 -12.40 -14.14 -2.80
CA ASP A 150 -13.60 -14.91 -3.05
C ASP A 150 -13.56 -15.63 -4.40
N THR A 151 -14.19 -16.82 -4.45
CA THR A 151 -14.48 -17.54 -5.69
C THR A 151 -15.98 -17.69 -5.87
N GLU A 152 -16.48 -17.36 -7.05
CA GLU A 152 -17.89 -17.57 -7.40
C GLU A 152 -18.13 -19.03 -7.82
N ASN A 153 -17.20 -19.61 -8.60
CA ASN A 153 -17.28 -21.01 -9.02
C ASN A 153 -15.97 -21.77 -8.72
N SER A 154 -15.90 -22.35 -7.51
CA SER A 154 -14.77 -23.19 -7.09
C SER A 154 -14.46 -24.42 -7.97
N LYS A 155 -15.37 -24.78 -8.89
CA LYS A 155 -15.16 -25.91 -9.82
C LYS A 155 -14.44 -25.50 -11.10
N ASP A 156 -14.36 -24.21 -11.42
CA ASP A 156 -13.55 -23.73 -12.53
C ASP A 156 -12.07 -23.63 -12.11
N PRO A 157 -11.16 -24.41 -12.73
CA PRO A 157 -9.75 -24.33 -12.42
C PRO A 157 -9.14 -22.94 -12.66
N LEU A 158 -9.65 -22.19 -13.64
CA LEU A 158 -9.10 -20.88 -13.99
C LEU A 158 -9.46 -19.80 -12.96
N GLU A 159 -10.73 -19.77 -12.52
CA GLU A 159 -11.17 -18.93 -11.40
C GLU A 159 -10.38 -19.22 -10.12
N PHE A 160 -10.20 -20.51 -9.78
CA PHE A 160 -9.45 -20.90 -8.59
C PHE A 160 -7.99 -20.41 -8.63
N VAL A 161 -7.30 -20.56 -9.77
CA VAL A 161 -5.92 -20.08 -9.95
C VAL A 161 -5.87 -18.55 -9.84
N THR A 162 -6.86 -17.84 -10.40
CA THR A 162 -6.93 -16.39 -10.37
C THR A 162 -7.16 -15.88 -8.94
N ALA A 163 -8.10 -16.47 -8.22
CA ALA A 163 -8.36 -16.14 -6.81
C ALA A 163 -7.17 -16.48 -5.92
N SER A 164 -6.53 -17.64 -6.12
CA SER A 164 -5.31 -18.00 -5.40
C SER A 164 -4.20 -16.96 -5.59
N ARG A 165 -3.97 -16.51 -6.83
CA ARG A 165 -2.98 -15.45 -7.11
C ARG A 165 -3.34 -14.13 -6.43
N ARG A 166 -4.62 -13.75 -6.41
CA ARG A 166 -5.10 -12.54 -5.72
C ARG A 166 -4.88 -12.65 -4.21
N ALA A 167 -5.30 -13.74 -3.60
CA ALA A 167 -5.13 -14.02 -2.17
C ALA A 167 -3.64 -14.02 -1.77
N GLN A 168 -2.76 -14.66 -2.56
CA GLN A 168 -1.31 -14.61 -2.34
C GLN A 168 -0.75 -13.19 -2.40
N LYS A 169 -1.12 -12.41 -3.42
CA LYS A 169 -0.69 -11.01 -3.56
C LYS A 169 -1.16 -10.15 -2.39
N LEU A 170 -2.41 -10.33 -1.95
CA LEU A 170 -2.98 -9.64 -0.80
C LEU A 170 -2.24 -10.02 0.48
N ALA A 171 -1.98 -11.31 0.71
CA ALA A 171 -1.27 -11.79 1.88
C ALA A 171 0.15 -11.21 1.95
N VAL A 172 0.91 -11.28 0.85
CA VAL A 172 2.27 -10.71 0.77
C VAL A 172 2.25 -9.20 0.95
N GLY A 173 1.33 -8.50 0.28
CA GLY A 173 1.21 -7.05 0.37
C GLY A 173 0.90 -6.57 1.79
N ARG A 174 -0.09 -7.21 2.45
CA ARG A 174 -0.45 -6.89 3.84
C ARG A 174 0.68 -7.22 4.81
N ALA A 175 1.31 -8.39 4.68
CA ALA A 175 2.43 -8.78 5.53
C ALA A 175 3.60 -7.79 5.40
N LEU A 176 3.89 -7.34 4.18
CA LEU A 176 4.93 -6.33 3.95
C LEU A 176 4.56 -4.98 4.57
N SER A 177 3.30 -4.54 4.44
CA SER A 177 2.79 -3.33 5.10
C SER A 177 2.94 -3.38 6.62
N ILE A 178 2.59 -4.50 7.26
CA ILE A 178 2.74 -4.71 8.70
C ILE A 178 4.22 -4.65 9.10
N ALA A 179 5.11 -5.31 8.35
CA ALA A 179 6.54 -5.25 8.61
C ALA A 179 7.09 -3.80 8.56
N PHE A 180 6.63 -3.00 7.59
CA PHE A 180 7.02 -1.59 7.47
C PHE A 180 6.40 -0.68 8.54
N GLN A 181 5.22 -1.01 9.08
CA GLN A 181 4.55 -0.21 10.11
C GLN A 181 5.38 -0.09 11.39
N LYS A 182 6.24 -1.07 11.65
CA LYS A 182 7.17 -1.10 12.78
C LYS A 182 8.43 -0.25 12.57
N ILE A 183 8.58 0.37 11.40
CA ILE A 183 9.76 1.17 11.04
C ILE A 183 9.40 2.64 11.09
N LEU A 184 10.13 3.40 11.90
CA LEU A 184 10.04 4.85 11.96
C LEU A 184 11.18 5.48 11.17
N LEU A 185 10.84 6.30 10.17
CA LEU A 185 11.79 7.13 9.44
C LEU A 185 11.83 8.53 10.05
N ILE A 186 12.97 8.91 10.63
CA ILE A 186 13.21 10.24 11.18
C ILE A 186 14.03 11.03 10.16
N VAL A 187 13.40 12.01 9.52
CA VAL A 187 14.01 12.81 8.46
C VAL A 187 14.35 14.20 9.02
N LEU A 188 15.64 14.53 9.05
CA LEU A 188 16.12 15.83 9.49
C LEU A 188 16.11 16.85 8.35
N GLU A 189 16.09 18.15 8.68
CA GLU A 189 16.04 19.23 7.68
C GLU A 189 17.26 19.26 6.74
N ASN A 190 18.40 18.71 7.17
CA ASN A 190 19.60 18.58 6.35
C ASN A 190 19.59 17.37 5.40
N GLY A 191 18.47 16.64 5.34
CA GLY A 191 18.31 15.45 4.50
C GLY A 191 18.88 14.16 5.10
N LYS A 192 19.44 14.19 6.31
CA LYS A 192 19.85 12.96 7.00
C LYS A 192 18.61 12.19 7.47
N VAL A 193 18.67 10.88 7.33
CA VAL A 193 17.61 9.96 7.74
C VAL A 193 18.16 9.03 8.82
N ALA A 194 17.45 8.96 9.94
CA ALA A 194 17.62 7.92 10.94
C ALA A 194 16.43 6.96 10.87
N VAL A 195 16.67 5.70 11.22
CA VAL A 195 15.67 4.64 11.21
C VAL A 195 15.60 4.10 12.63
N GLU A 196 14.39 4.06 13.18
CA GLU A 196 14.12 3.46 14.48
C GLU A 196 13.10 2.33 14.35
N TYR A 197 13.25 1.31 15.19
CA TYR A 197 12.27 0.26 15.35
C TYR A 197 11.24 0.71 16.40
N ASN A 198 9.98 0.78 16.00
CA ASN A 198 8.86 1.05 16.88
C ASN A 198 8.04 -0.23 17.06
N PRO A 199 8.28 -1.00 18.14
CA PRO A 199 7.42 -2.13 18.44
C PRO A 199 6.03 -1.59 18.82
N SER A 200 5.01 -1.85 18.00
CA SER A 200 3.66 -1.83 18.51
C SER A 200 3.58 -2.88 19.63
N GLN A 201 2.98 -2.51 20.75
CA GLN A 201 3.11 -3.17 22.06
C GLN A 201 2.59 -4.63 22.12
N GLU A 202 2.14 -5.22 21.00
CA GLU A 202 1.45 -6.51 20.92
C GLU A 202 2.04 -7.52 19.92
N GLU A 203 3.07 -7.20 19.13
CA GLU A 203 3.56 -8.11 18.07
C GLU A 203 4.90 -8.80 18.41
N LEU A 204 4.80 -9.98 19.04
CA LEU A 204 5.94 -10.88 19.31
C LEU A 204 6.54 -11.56 18.05
N THR A 205 5.99 -11.28 16.86
CA THR A 205 6.35 -11.93 15.60
C THR A 205 7.82 -11.73 15.19
N ASP A 206 8.45 -10.65 15.64
CA ASP A 206 9.85 -10.35 15.34
C ASP A 206 10.82 -11.23 16.16
N TYR A 207 10.39 -11.76 17.31
CA TYR A 207 11.19 -12.65 18.17
C TYR A 207 11.12 -14.11 17.77
N LEU A 208 10.10 -14.51 17.00
CA LEU A 208 9.96 -15.88 16.54
C LEU A 208 11.15 -16.26 15.65
N THR A 209 11.52 -17.52 15.62
CA THR A 209 12.49 -18.07 14.67
C THR A 209 11.85 -18.26 13.30
N GLU A 210 12.66 -18.42 12.25
CA GLU A 210 12.10 -18.75 10.93
C GLU A 210 11.36 -20.08 10.95
N GLU A 211 11.84 -21.03 11.76
CA GLU A 211 11.25 -22.35 11.96
C GLU A 211 9.86 -22.24 12.61
N GLU A 212 9.72 -21.40 13.63
CA GLU A 212 8.43 -21.12 14.28
C GLU A 212 7.45 -20.42 13.31
N LEU A 213 7.93 -19.48 12.49
CA LEU A 213 7.11 -18.82 11.46
C LEU A 213 6.71 -19.76 10.32
N LYS A 214 7.55 -20.72 9.97
CA LYS A 214 7.23 -21.80 9.02
C LYS A 214 6.24 -22.80 9.65
N GLY A 215 6.33 -23.03 10.95
CA GLY A 215 5.55 -23.98 11.74
C GLY A 215 4.25 -23.43 12.36
N LEU A 216 3.95 -22.14 12.20
CA LEU A 216 2.82 -21.43 12.84
C LEU A 216 1.42 -21.98 12.51
N VAL A 217 1.32 -22.91 11.55
CA VAL A 217 0.08 -23.65 11.24
C VAL A 217 -0.09 -24.90 12.13
N GLN A 218 0.89 -25.26 12.96
CA GLN A 218 0.75 -26.33 13.95
C GLN A 218 0.37 -25.74 15.32
N VAL A 219 -0.88 -25.26 15.40
CA VAL A 219 -1.64 -24.92 16.63
C VAL A 219 -1.03 -23.83 17.52
N SER A 220 -1.43 -22.58 17.28
CA SER A 220 -1.54 -21.57 18.33
C SER A 220 -2.77 -20.71 18.05
N GLU A 221 -3.76 -20.79 18.94
CA GLU A 221 -4.96 -19.97 18.90
C GLU A 221 -4.58 -18.54 19.32
N LEU A 222 -4.30 -17.70 18.34
CA LEU A 222 -4.13 -16.27 18.53
C LEU A 222 -5.37 -15.57 18.00
N SER A 223 -6.10 -14.89 18.88
CA SER A 223 -7.26 -14.07 18.54
C SER A 223 -6.81 -12.86 17.72
N LEU A 224 -6.68 -13.04 16.40
CA LEU A 224 -6.50 -11.95 15.45
C LEU A 224 -7.84 -11.24 15.30
N GLN A 225 -7.94 -10.06 15.91
CA GLN A 225 -9.08 -9.18 15.70
C GLN A 225 -9.16 -8.85 14.20
N GLN A 226 -10.29 -9.21 13.60
CA GLN A 226 -10.65 -8.90 12.23
C GLN A 226 -10.65 -7.37 12.07
N PHE A 227 -9.64 -6.85 11.38
CA PHE A 227 -9.68 -5.47 10.91
C PHE A 227 -10.51 -5.47 9.63
N ASP A 228 -11.75 -4.99 9.72
CA ASP A 228 -12.54 -4.60 8.56
C ASP A 228 -11.82 -3.46 7.84
N LEU A 229 -11.12 -3.81 6.77
CA LEU A 229 -10.54 -2.86 5.85
C LEU A 229 -11.57 -2.59 4.76
N GLU A 230 -12.27 -1.46 4.84
CA GLU A 230 -12.98 -0.91 3.69
C GLU A 230 -11.94 -0.65 2.59
N GLU A 231 -11.98 -1.47 1.54
CA GLU A 231 -11.15 -1.32 0.34
C GLU A 231 -11.48 0.02 -0.33
N GLU A 232 -10.55 0.97 -0.31
CA GLU A 232 -10.57 2.06 -1.29
C GLU A 232 -10.18 1.47 -2.65
N ASP A 233 -11.21 1.19 -3.46
CA ASP A 233 -11.25 0.52 -4.76
C ASP A 233 -10.55 1.29 -5.92
N ASP A 234 -9.56 2.15 -5.63
CA ASP A 234 -9.13 3.21 -6.56
C ASP A 234 -7.75 3.00 -7.21
N LEU A 235 -7.20 1.77 -7.26
CA LEU A 235 -5.85 1.54 -7.83
C LEU A 235 -5.72 0.35 -8.82
N LEU A 236 -6.81 -0.15 -9.38
CA LEU A 236 -6.76 -1.20 -10.42
C LEU A 236 -6.73 -0.67 -11.87
N SER A 237 -6.78 0.64 -12.10
CA SER A 237 -6.94 1.20 -13.46
C SER A 237 -5.65 1.43 -14.26
N ASP A 238 -4.46 1.22 -13.70
CA ASP A 238 -3.19 1.57 -14.38
C ASP A 238 -2.43 0.39 -15.02
N LEU A 239 -3.07 -0.79 -15.18
CA LEU A 239 -2.48 -1.92 -15.91
C LEU A 239 -3.35 -2.35 -17.10
N ASN A 240 -3.56 -1.44 -18.06
CA ASN A 240 -3.97 -1.84 -19.41
C ASN A 240 -2.84 -1.48 -20.39
N PHE A 241 -1.93 -2.44 -20.59
CA PHE A 241 -0.98 -2.39 -21.71
C PHE A 241 -1.77 -2.74 -22.97
N GLU A 242 -2.08 -1.74 -23.79
CA GLU A 242 -2.50 -1.99 -25.18
C GLU A 242 -1.27 -2.38 -26.01
N ASP A 243 -1.20 -3.66 -26.37
CA ASP A 243 -0.34 -4.15 -27.45
C ASP A 243 -1.01 -3.77 -28.80
N GLU A 244 -0.64 -2.61 -29.36
CA GLU A 244 -0.87 -2.32 -30.77
C GLU A 244 0.14 -3.11 -31.62
N LEU A 245 -0.31 -4.24 -32.19
CA LEU A 245 0.38 -4.89 -33.30
C LEU A 245 0.14 -4.09 -34.60
N PRO A 246 1.18 -3.78 -35.40
CA PRO A 246 0.99 -3.05 -36.64
C PRO A 246 0.35 -3.94 -37.71
N SER A 247 -0.81 -3.51 -38.19
CA SER A 247 -1.52 -4.05 -39.34
C SER A 247 -0.61 -4.04 -40.56
N ARG A 248 -0.31 -5.23 -41.07
CA ARG A 248 0.43 -5.46 -42.32
C ARG A 248 -0.46 -5.03 -43.49
N GLU A 249 -0.11 -3.92 -44.14
CA GLU A 249 -0.67 -3.55 -45.45
C GLU A 249 -0.35 -4.65 -46.46
N MET A 250 -1.40 -5.32 -46.97
CA MET A 250 -1.30 -6.14 -48.18
C MET A 250 -1.82 -5.30 -49.35
N LEU A 251 -0.86 -4.80 -50.15
CA LEU A 251 -1.09 -4.43 -51.54
C LEU A 251 -1.61 -5.65 -52.30
N SER A 252 -2.70 -5.48 -53.03
CA SER A 252 -3.06 -6.36 -54.15
C SER A 252 -3.36 -5.47 -55.35
N ASN A 253 -2.68 -5.79 -56.45
CA ASN A 253 -2.91 -5.27 -57.79
C ASN A 253 -4.32 -5.58 -58.29
#